data_AF-F9XQI3-F1
#
_entry.id   AF-F9XQI3-F1
#
_cell.length_a   1.000
_cell.length_b   1.000
_cell.length_c   1.000
_cell.angle_alpha   90.00
_cell.angle_beta   90.00
_cell.angle_gamma   90.00
#
_symmetry.space_group_name_H-M   'P 1'
#
loop_
_entity.id
_entity.type
_entity.pdbx_description
1 polymer ?
#
loop_
_entity_poly.entity_id
_entity_poly.type
_entity_poly.pdbx_seq_one_letter_code
_entity_poly.pdbx_strand_id
1 'polypeptide(L)'
;MASSSSPNHGKKAIVIGAGVGGVSTAARLAAAGFSVTVLEKNSFTGGRCSLIHHDGYRFDQGPSLLLLPHLFHATFADLGTTLEKEGVHLLKCEPNYNIHFGDGEKFTLSTDLSVMKEEIEKWEGKDGYDRYLAFLRESHAHYELSVTHVLLKNFTSLLSMLRISFLQHLVALHPFESIWSRASRYFWTERLRRVFTFGSMYMGMSPFDAPGTYSLLQYTELAEGIWYPVGGFHKVVGALVGIAERMGAEFRLETAVKRICVTADGARATGVELENGEVLEADVVVNNSDLVYAYNHLLQPQAYAESLSDRPGSCSSISFYWALDRKVPELSAHNIFLADDYRESFDSIFKKHLIPDQPSFYVNVPSRVDSTAAPEGKDTVVVLVPVGHLTGEAAASHFSQPASSPSKPNGGTIKSASPSTQTGIPPTLDQDWPAMIALARQTIIKTIHHRTGVDLHPLIIHEQSNDPVTWRSAFNLDKGAILGLSHSFFNVLCFRPSTRARRAGPLDPLLKYLSGLYMVGASAHPGTGVPIVLAGGKLVAEQVCGDMGVRVPWVVEEGRGKGKEEVKKLDRMEKPETWVKWVGILIALGMVPWILGWVVVLFLAKVASVGW
;
A
#
# COMPACT_ATOMS: atom_id res chain seq x y z
N MET A 1 44.88 -34.37 -15.04
CA MET A 1 43.76 -34.67 -14.13
C MET A 1 43.19 -33.35 -13.66
N ALA A 2 42.11 -32.90 -14.30
CA ALA A 2 41.38 -31.71 -13.89
C ALA A 2 40.50 -32.10 -12.69
N SER A 3 40.66 -31.42 -11.57
CA SER A 3 39.74 -31.54 -10.43
C SER A 3 38.40 -30.95 -10.84
N SER A 4 37.39 -31.79 -11.00
CA SER A 4 36.00 -31.40 -11.15
C SER A 4 35.59 -30.53 -9.96
N SER A 5 35.43 -29.23 -10.18
CA SER A 5 34.75 -28.34 -9.25
C SER A 5 33.30 -28.80 -9.13
N SER A 6 32.92 -29.30 -7.96
CA SER A 6 31.53 -29.57 -7.60
C SER A 6 30.67 -28.34 -7.91
N PRO A 7 29.46 -28.48 -8.49
CA PRO A 7 28.58 -27.34 -8.70
C PRO A 7 28.29 -26.72 -7.33
N ASN A 8 28.64 -25.44 -7.17
CA ASN A 8 28.34 -24.68 -5.97
C ASN A 8 26.81 -24.56 -5.88
N HIS A 9 26.12 -25.50 -5.23
CA HIS A 9 24.67 -25.44 -5.07
C HIS A 9 24.37 -24.29 -4.12
N GLY A 10 24.10 -23.11 -4.68
CA GLY A 10 23.63 -21.95 -3.95
C GLY A 10 22.42 -22.33 -3.10
N LYS A 11 22.27 -21.69 -1.94
CA LYS A 11 21.15 -21.95 -1.02
C LYS A 11 19.82 -21.80 -1.75
N LYS A 12 18.86 -22.68 -1.44
CA LYS A 12 17.56 -22.69 -2.10
C LYS A 12 16.58 -21.77 -1.38
N ALA A 13 15.95 -20.87 -2.14
CA ALA A 13 14.91 -19.99 -1.64
C ALA A 13 13.61 -20.18 -2.44
N ILE A 14 12.50 -20.35 -1.74
CA ILE A 14 11.16 -20.34 -2.33
C ILE A 14 10.46 -19.04 -1.96
N VAL A 15 9.89 -18.36 -2.95
CA VAL A 15 9.08 -17.15 -2.74
C VAL A 15 7.62 -17.46 -3.10
N ILE A 16 6.71 -17.30 -2.14
CA ILE A 16 5.27 -17.54 -2.31
C ILE A 16 4.60 -16.22 -2.72
N GLY A 17 4.18 -16.12 -3.98
CA GLY A 17 3.45 -15.01 -4.58
C GLY A 17 4.34 -14.04 -5.36
N ALA A 18 4.01 -13.82 -6.64
CA ALA A 18 4.73 -12.95 -7.56
C ALA A 18 4.20 -11.49 -7.56
N GLY A 19 3.73 -11.00 -6.41
CA GLY A 19 3.49 -9.57 -6.20
C GLY A 19 4.80 -8.78 -6.03
N VAL A 20 4.72 -7.44 -5.98
CA VAL A 20 5.88 -6.53 -5.89
C VAL A 20 6.91 -6.96 -4.83
N GLY A 21 6.46 -7.29 -3.61
CA GLY A 21 7.35 -7.69 -2.51
C GLY A 21 8.09 -8.98 -2.82
N GLY A 22 7.37 -9.98 -3.35
CA GLY A 22 7.93 -11.27 -3.75
C GLY A 22 8.91 -11.14 -4.90
N VAL A 23 8.54 -10.45 -5.98
CA VAL A 23 9.41 -10.28 -7.17
C VAL A 23 10.67 -9.49 -6.83
N SER A 24 10.55 -8.38 -6.08
CA SER A 24 11.72 -7.59 -5.67
C SER A 24 12.66 -8.37 -4.74
N THR A 25 12.11 -9.17 -3.82
CA THR A 25 12.91 -10.05 -2.97
C THR A 25 13.57 -11.16 -3.78
N ALA A 26 12.85 -11.79 -4.71
CA ALA A 26 13.35 -12.85 -5.58
C ALA A 26 14.53 -12.37 -6.44
N ALA A 27 14.39 -11.21 -7.10
CA ALA A 27 15.47 -10.60 -7.89
C ALA A 27 16.74 -10.37 -7.05
N ARG A 28 16.57 -9.88 -5.82
CA ARG A 28 17.67 -9.63 -4.88
C ARG A 28 18.32 -10.90 -4.36
N LEU A 29 17.54 -11.92 -4.02
CA LEU A 29 18.09 -13.21 -3.59
C LEU A 29 18.82 -13.91 -4.74
N ALA A 30 18.30 -13.84 -5.96
CA ALA A 30 18.97 -14.34 -7.15
C ALA A 30 20.30 -13.59 -7.40
N ALA A 31 20.31 -12.25 -7.29
CA ALA A 31 21.53 -11.45 -7.35
C ALA A 31 22.56 -11.83 -6.27
N ALA A 32 22.10 -12.24 -5.08
CA ALA A 32 22.94 -12.73 -4.00
C ALA A 32 23.41 -14.20 -4.17
N GLY A 33 23.03 -14.87 -5.26
CA GLY A 33 23.47 -16.23 -5.59
C GLY A 33 22.61 -17.35 -5.02
N PHE A 34 21.38 -17.06 -4.55
CA PHE A 34 20.42 -18.10 -4.17
C PHE A 34 19.82 -18.76 -5.43
N SER A 35 19.51 -20.05 -5.33
CA SER A 35 18.63 -20.73 -6.29
C SER A 35 17.19 -20.39 -5.92
N VAL A 36 16.54 -19.51 -6.69
CA VAL A 36 15.22 -18.96 -6.35
C VAL A 36 14.12 -19.59 -7.21
N THR A 37 13.06 -20.07 -6.57
CA THR A 37 11.79 -20.44 -7.24
C THR A 37 10.66 -19.58 -6.70
N VAL A 38 9.95 -18.88 -7.58
CA VAL A 38 8.76 -18.08 -7.26
C VAL A 38 7.52 -18.86 -7.66
N LEU A 39 6.58 -19.01 -6.75
CA LEU A 39 5.32 -19.75 -6.94
C LEU A 39 4.16 -18.76 -6.91
N GLU A 40 3.41 -18.66 -8.00
CA GLU A 40 2.28 -17.75 -8.14
C GLU A 40 1.03 -18.54 -8.51
N LYS A 41 -0.07 -18.32 -7.77
CA LYS A 41 -1.31 -19.05 -8.00
C LYS A 41 -2.05 -18.60 -9.27
N ASN A 42 -1.85 -17.34 -9.67
CA ASN A 42 -2.48 -16.77 -10.84
C ASN A 42 -1.65 -17.06 -12.11
N SER A 43 -2.25 -16.87 -13.28
CA SER A 43 -1.57 -16.96 -14.58
C SER A 43 -0.75 -15.72 -14.95
N PHE A 44 -0.60 -14.77 -14.01
CA PHE A 44 0.08 -13.49 -14.21
C PHE A 44 0.83 -13.05 -12.96
N THR A 45 1.81 -12.17 -13.14
CA THR A 45 2.62 -11.57 -12.06
C THR A 45 2.10 -10.18 -11.66
N GLY A 46 2.61 -9.66 -10.54
CA GLY A 46 2.32 -8.30 -10.05
C GLY A 46 1.30 -8.24 -8.92
N GLY A 47 0.52 -9.30 -8.68
CA GLY A 47 -0.55 -9.28 -7.69
C GLY A 47 -1.49 -8.10 -7.97
N ARG A 48 -1.74 -7.25 -6.97
CA ARG A 48 -2.54 -6.02 -7.12
C ARG A 48 -1.98 -5.01 -8.14
N CYS A 49 -0.71 -5.13 -8.53
CA CYS A 49 -0.08 -4.30 -9.58
C CYS A 49 -0.16 -4.95 -10.97
N SER A 50 -1.17 -5.78 -11.22
CA SER A 50 -1.43 -6.43 -12.51
C SER A 50 -2.23 -5.54 -13.45
N LEU A 51 -2.38 -6.00 -14.70
CA LEU A 51 -3.16 -5.35 -15.74
C LEU A 51 -4.37 -6.20 -16.12
N ILE A 52 -5.44 -5.56 -16.56
CA ILE A 52 -6.53 -6.18 -17.34
C ILE A 52 -6.35 -5.74 -18.79
N HIS A 53 -6.55 -6.67 -19.73
CA HIS A 53 -6.60 -6.37 -21.15
C HIS A 53 -7.93 -6.85 -21.74
N HIS A 54 -8.54 -6.03 -22.59
CA HIS A 54 -9.77 -6.37 -23.32
C HIS A 54 -9.79 -5.62 -24.65
N ASP A 55 -9.82 -6.31 -25.79
CA ASP A 55 -10.00 -5.71 -27.13
C ASP A 55 -9.16 -4.45 -27.43
N GLY A 56 -7.89 -4.46 -27.03
CA GLY A 56 -6.94 -3.34 -27.21
C GLY A 56 -6.98 -2.27 -26.11
N TYR A 57 -7.86 -2.40 -25.12
CA TYR A 57 -7.89 -1.59 -23.91
C TYR A 57 -7.06 -2.24 -22.80
N ARG A 58 -6.37 -1.41 -22.01
CA ARG A 58 -5.55 -1.82 -20.86
C ARG A 58 -5.95 -1.04 -19.61
N PHE A 59 -6.15 -1.76 -18.50
CA PHE A 59 -6.47 -1.17 -17.21
C PHE A 59 -5.46 -1.58 -16.14
N ASP A 60 -4.96 -0.60 -15.39
CA ASP A 60 -4.21 -0.85 -14.16
C ASP A 60 -5.17 -1.33 -13.07
N GLN A 61 -4.98 -2.55 -12.54
CA GLN A 61 -5.94 -3.13 -11.59
C GLN A 61 -5.94 -2.45 -10.23
N GLY A 62 -4.76 -2.03 -9.75
CA GLY A 62 -4.60 -1.43 -8.43
C GLY A 62 -3.90 -0.06 -8.49
N PRO A 63 -2.58 0.03 -8.28
CA PRO A 63 -1.90 1.32 -8.24
C PRO A 63 -1.90 2.03 -9.60
N SER A 64 -2.20 3.33 -9.58
CA SER A 64 -2.12 4.22 -10.75
C SER A 64 -1.29 5.48 -10.47
N LEU A 65 -0.79 5.65 -9.24
CA LEU A 65 -0.04 6.81 -8.77
C LEU A 65 1.35 6.35 -8.31
N LEU A 66 2.39 6.70 -9.03
CA LEU A 66 3.77 6.41 -8.64
C LEU A 66 4.33 7.62 -7.87
N LEU A 67 4.47 7.44 -6.55
CA LEU A 67 5.10 8.38 -5.63
C LEU A 67 6.49 7.88 -5.23
N LEU A 68 7.35 8.77 -4.73
CA LEU A 68 8.70 8.40 -4.26
C LEU A 68 9.55 7.70 -5.34
N PRO A 69 9.71 8.28 -6.55
CA PRO A 69 10.43 7.65 -7.65
C PRO A 69 11.85 7.20 -7.28
N HIS A 70 12.50 7.89 -6.32
CA HIS A 70 13.82 7.54 -5.83
C HIS A 70 13.90 6.12 -5.23
N LEU A 71 12.84 5.59 -4.62
CA LEU A 71 12.83 4.22 -4.10
C LEU A 71 12.80 3.17 -5.23
N PHE A 72 12.17 3.50 -6.36
CA PHE A 72 12.22 2.68 -7.56
C PHE A 72 13.62 2.71 -8.16
N HIS A 73 14.21 3.88 -8.36
CA HIS A 73 15.60 3.99 -8.84
C HIS A 73 16.59 3.23 -7.94
N ALA A 74 16.48 3.38 -6.61
CA ALA A 74 17.30 2.65 -5.65
C ALA A 74 17.14 1.13 -5.79
N THR A 75 15.93 0.65 -6.09
CA THR A 75 15.67 -0.78 -6.27
C THR A 75 16.41 -1.34 -7.47
N PHE A 76 16.36 -0.64 -8.60
CA PHE A 76 17.05 -1.06 -9.83
C PHE A 76 18.57 -0.90 -9.69
N ALA A 77 19.03 0.15 -8.99
CA ALA A 77 20.44 0.36 -8.70
C ALA A 77 21.05 -0.79 -7.87
N ASP A 78 20.31 -1.29 -6.87
CA ASP A 78 20.74 -2.44 -6.09
C ASP A 78 20.86 -3.73 -6.94
N LEU A 79 20.18 -3.79 -8.09
CA LEU A 79 20.27 -4.90 -9.05
C LEU A 79 21.29 -4.61 -10.16
N GLY A 80 22.08 -3.55 -10.04
CA GLY A 80 23.13 -3.18 -10.99
C GLY A 80 22.62 -2.56 -12.30
N THR A 81 21.39 -2.04 -12.32
CA THR A 81 20.74 -1.48 -13.52
C THR A 81 19.99 -0.18 -13.21
N THR A 82 19.22 0.35 -14.17
CA THR A 82 18.33 1.50 -13.98
C THR A 82 16.96 1.21 -14.58
N LEU A 83 15.93 1.97 -14.20
CA LEU A 83 14.58 1.84 -14.76
C LEU A 83 14.60 1.94 -16.29
N GLU A 84 15.34 2.91 -16.83
CA GLU A 84 15.39 3.21 -18.27
C GLU A 84 16.08 2.10 -19.05
N LYS A 85 17.16 1.50 -18.51
CA LYS A 85 17.84 0.36 -19.13
C LYS A 85 16.95 -0.87 -19.23
N GLU A 86 16.00 -1.00 -18.32
CA GLU A 86 15.02 -2.08 -18.28
C GLU A 86 13.71 -1.72 -19.00
N GLY A 87 13.69 -0.59 -19.72
CA GLY A 87 12.55 -0.15 -20.54
C GLY A 87 11.38 0.42 -19.74
N VAL A 88 11.60 0.83 -18.48
CA VAL A 88 10.59 1.50 -17.67
C VAL A 88 10.77 3.01 -17.79
N HIS A 89 9.88 3.65 -18.54
CA HIS A 89 9.86 5.11 -18.71
C HIS A 89 8.77 5.72 -17.85
N LEU A 90 9.14 6.68 -17.01
CA LEU A 90 8.21 7.41 -16.14
C LEU A 90 7.86 8.75 -16.77
N LEU A 91 6.56 9.04 -16.86
CA LEU A 91 6.02 10.34 -17.24
C LEU A 91 5.43 11.01 -16.02
N LYS A 92 5.71 12.30 -15.84
CA LYS A 92 5.09 13.09 -14.76
C LYS A 92 3.67 13.46 -15.16
N CYS A 93 2.72 13.25 -14.25
CA CYS A 93 1.33 13.63 -14.43
C CYS A 93 1.17 15.11 -14.11
N GLU A 94 0.83 15.92 -15.12
CA GLU A 94 0.61 17.36 -14.97
C GLU A 94 -0.78 17.75 -15.51
N PRO A 95 -1.68 18.32 -14.68
CA PRO A 95 -1.56 18.47 -13.23
C PRO A 95 -1.52 17.10 -12.51
N ASN A 96 -1.18 17.10 -11.21
CA ASN A 96 -1.18 15.88 -10.40
C ASN A 96 -2.58 15.22 -10.43
N TYR A 97 -3.62 16.00 -10.10
CA TYR A 97 -5.02 15.59 -10.26
C TYR A 97 -5.98 16.78 -10.09
N ASN A 98 -7.23 16.59 -10.56
CA ASN A 98 -8.34 17.52 -10.30
C ASN A 98 -9.26 16.98 -9.20
N ILE A 99 -9.58 17.81 -8.21
CA ILE A 99 -10.59 17.52 -7.20
C ILE A 99 -11.90 18.21 -7.58
N HIS A 100 -12.99 17.46 -7.71
CA HIS A 100 -14.31 17.94 -8.09
C HIS A 100 -15.26 17.99 -6.89
N PHE A 101 -15.94 19.11 -6.69
CA PHE A 101 -16.87 19.35 -5.57
C PHE A 101 -18.35 19.26 -6.00
N GLY A 102 -19.26 19.16 -5.04
CA GLY A 102 -20.71 19.04 -5.27
C GLY A 102 -21.35 20.22 -6.01
N ASP A 103 -20.75 21.41 -5.91
CA ASP A 103 -21.22 22.62 -6.59
C ASP A 103 -20.71 22.75 -8.04
N GLY A 104 -20.03 21.73 -8.57
CA GLY A 104 -19.47 21.73 -9.93
C GLY A 104 -18.14 22.48 -10.07
N GLU A 105 -17.66 23.09 -8.99
CA GLU A 105 -16.32 23.68 -8.95
C GLU A 105 -15.24 22.60 -8.81
N LYS A 106 -14.02 22.94 -9.20
CA LYS A 106 -12.85 22.07 -9.04
C LYS A 106 -11.65 22.79 -8.45
N PHE A 107 -10.75 22.00 -7.87
CA PHE A 107 -9.43 22.42 -7.40
C PHE A 107 -8.36 21.61 -8.15
N THR A 108 -7.43 22.30 -8.81
CA THR A 108 -6.32 21.69 -9.54
C THR A 108 -5.12 21.52 -8.61
N LEU A 109 -4.80 20.28 -8.21
CA LEU A 109 -3.57 20.02 -7.47
C LEU A 109 -2.41 19.89 -8.45
N SER A 110 -1.33 20.65 -8.24
CA SER A 110 -0.13 20.61 -9.09
C SER A 110 1.14 20.79 -8.25
N THR A 111 2.28 20.43 -8.85
CA THR A 111 3.60 20.82 -8.33
C THR A 111 3.99 22.24 -8.74
N ASP A 112 3.30 22.84 -9.70
CA ASP A 112 3.52 24.24 -10.10
C ASP A 112 2.96 25.18 -9.03
N LEU A 113 3.87 25.88 -8.34
CA LEU A 113 3.54 26.83 -7.29
C LEU A 113 2.71 28.02 -7.79
N SER A 114 2.76 28.35 -9.08
CA SER A 114 1.97 29.42 -9.69
C SER A 114 0.51 28.98 -9.82
N VAL A 115 0.28 27.77 -10.32
CA VAL A 115 -1.06 27.15 -10.36
C VAL A 115 -1.62 27.00 -8.95
N MET A 116 -0.81 26.48 -8.02
CA MET A 116 -1.22 26.34 -6.63
C MET A 116 -1.55 27.68 -5.98
N LYS A 117 -0.82 28.76 -6.30
CA LYS A 117 -1.14 30.09 -5.77
C LYS A 117 -2.53 30.54 -6.18
N GLU A 118 -2.85 30.46 -7.47
CA GLU A 118 -4.16 30.85 -7.98
C GLU A 118 -5.29 30.02 -7.36
N GLU A 119 -5.10 28.69 -7.28
CA GLU A 119 -6.07 27.77 -6.69
C GLU A 119 -6.27 28.03 -5.19
N ILE A 120 -5.21 28.31 -4.43
CA ILE A 120 -5.33 28.63 -3.00
C ILE A 120 -6.00 29.98 -2.79
N GLU A 121 -5.54 31.03 -3.48
CA GLU A 121 -6.06 32.40 -3.30
C GLU A 121 -7.53 32.52 -3.69
N LYS A 122 -8.01 31.70 -4.65
CA LYS A 122 -9.42 31.60 -5.02
C LYS A 122 -10.32 31.29 -3.83
N TRP A 123 -9.87 30.45 -2.89
CA TRP A 123 -10.68 29.95 -1.78
C TRP A 123 -10.33 30.56 -0.42
N GLU A 124 -9.06 30.89 -0.21
CA GLU A 124 -8.54 31.38 1.08
C GLU A 124 -8.14 32.86 1.03
N GLY A 125 -8.22 33.52 -0.13
CA GLY A 125 -7.70 34.87 -0.32
C GLY A 125 -6.17 34.94 -0.34
N LYS A 126 -5.63 36.16 -0.49
CA LYS A 126 -4.19 36.41 -0.67
C LYS A 126 -3.33 35.85 0.46
N ASP A 127 -3.79 36.00 1.70
CA ASP A 127 -3.10 35.51 2.89
C ASP A 127 -3.11 33.97 2.98
N GLY A 128 -3.99 33.30 2.23
CA GLY A 128 -4.09 31.85 2.18
C GLY A 128 -2.84 31.19 1.60
N TYR A 129 -2.17 31.82 0.64
CA TYR A 129 -1.00 31.24 0.00
C TYR A 129 0.20 31.10 0.95
N ASP A 130 0.46 32.12 1.77
CA ASP A 130 1.51 32.06 2.79
C ASP A 130 1.26 30.93 3.81
N ARG A 131 -0.01 30.68 4.12
CA ARG A 131 -0.43 29.59 5.02
C ARG A 131 -0.28 28.22 4.37
N TYR A 132 -0.58 28.11 3.07
CA TYR A 132 -0.27 26.93 2.27
C TYR A 132 1.24 26.64 2.27
N LEU A 133 2.10 27.64 2.07
CA LEU A 133 3.56 27.47 2.15
C LEU A 133 4.00 27.03 3.56
N ALA A 134 3.36 27.54 4.61
CA ALA A 134 3.62 27.12 5.98
C ALA A 134 3.21 25.65 6.22
N PHE A 135 2.10 25.18 5.63
CA PHE A 135 1.69 23.78 5.65
C PHE A 135 2.67 22.89 4.87
N LEU A 136 3.14 23.35 3.70
CA LEU A 136 4.13 22.64 2.90
C LEU A 136 5.45 22.48 3.66
N ARG A 137 5.88 23.51 4.39
CA ARG A 137 7.07 23.45 5.25
C ARG A 137 6.93 22.45 6.39
N GLU A 138 5.78 22.41 7.08
CA GLU A 138 5.52 21.39 8.11
C GLU A 138 5.52 19.98 7.51
N SER A 139 4.87 19.81 6.37
CA SER A 139 4.78 18.52 5.68
C SER A 139 6.14 18.04 5.15
N HIS A 140 7.01 18.97 4.73
CA HIS A 140 8.41 18.68 4.41
C HIS A 140 9.17 18.16 5.63
N ALA A 141 9.02 18.79 6.79
CA ALA A 141 9.64 18.32 8.02
C ALA A 141 9.15 16.91 8.39
N HIS A 142 7.85 16.64 8.23
CA HIS A 142 7.30 15.28 8.42
C HIS A 142 7.93 14.28 7.44
N TYR A 143 8.11 14.66 6.17
CA TYR A 143 8.74 13.83 5.14
C TYR A 143 10.19 13.50 5.49
N GLU A 144 11.05 14.50 5.66
CA GLU A 144 12.48 14.32 5.92
C GLU A 144 12.73 13.47 7.17
N LEU A 145 12.01 13.78 8.26
CA LEU A 145 12.12 13.04 9.51
C LEU A 145 11.60 11.60 9.35
N SER A 146 10.51 11.38 8.62
CA SER A 146 9.96 10.04 8.40
C SER A 146 10.84 9.20 7.48
N VAL A 147 11.37 9.75 6.39
CA VAL A 147 12.32 9.03 5.51
C VAL A 147 13.58 8.65 6.30
N THR A 148 14.18 9.61 7.00
CA THR A 148 15.46 9.43 7.71
C THR A 148 15.36 8.51 8.92
N HIS A 149 14.28 8.63 9.70
CA HIS A 149 14.17 7.94 10.98
C HIS A 149 13.19 6.78 10.98
N VAL A 150 12.25 6.72 10.04
CA VAL A 150 11.14 5.77 10.06
C VAL A 150 11.15 4.80 8.88
N LEU A 151 10.95 5.27 7.65
CA LEU A 151 10.67 4.42 6.49
C LEU A 151 11.81 3.47 6.12
N LEU A 152 13.06 3.91 6.32
CA LEU A 152 14.25 3.13 5.95
C LEU A 152 14.86 2.34 7.13
N LYS A 153 14.19 2.29 8.29
CA LYS A 153 14.74 1.65 9.51
C LYS A 153 13.82 0.56 10.04
N ASN A 154 14.44 -0.54 10.47
CA ASN A 154 13.73 -1.66 11.08
C ASN A 154 13.39 -1.38 12.55
N PHE A 155 12.10 -1.38 12.89
CA PHE A 155 11.60 -1.23 14.27
C PHE A 155 11.26 -2.58 14.87
N THR A 156 12.28 -3.34 15.27
CA THR A 156 12.11 -4.71 15.79
C THR A 156 11.64 -4.78 17.24
N SER A 157 11.65 -3.68 18.01
CA SER A 157 11.27 -3.67 19.42
C SER A 157 10.75 -2.31 19.92
N LEU A 158 10.04 -2.30 21.06
CA LEU A 158 9.62 -1.07 21.75
C LEU A 158 10.83 -0.21 22.19
N LEU A 159 11.93 -0.85 22.60
CA LEU A 159 13.19 -0.17 22.92
C LEU A 159 13.80 0.53 21.69
N SER A 160 13.59 0.00 20.48
CA SER A 160 14.01 0.62 19.23
C SER A 160 13.25 1.94 18.94
N MET A 161 12.04 2.12 19.49
CA MET A 161 11.29 3.39 19.43
C MET A 161 11.74 4.41 20.48
N LEU A 162 12.31 3.97 21.60
CA LEU A 162 12.81 4.82 22.69
C LEU A 162 14.19 5.45 22.40
N ARG A 163 14.64 5.46 21.14
CA ARG A 163 15.88 6.13 20.76
C ARG A 163 15.74 7.63 21.03
N ILE A 164 16.59 8.19 21.87
CA ILE A 164 16.61 9.64 22.19
C ILE A 164 16.66 10.48 20.91
N SER A 165 17.40 10.01 19.89
CA SER A 165 17.49 10.65 18.58
C SER A 165 16.17 10.70 17.79
N PHE A 166 15.20 9.84 18.10
CA PHE A 166 13.84 9.88 17.54
C PHE A 166 12.86 10.63 18.46
N LEU A 167 12.98 10.45 19.78
CA LEU A 167 12.10 11.10 20.76
C LEU A 167 12.14 12.64 20.69
N GLN A 168 13.31 13.22 20.40
CA GLN A 168 13.44 14.67 20.20
C GLN A 168 12.60 15.21 19.03
N HIS A 169 12.19 14.36 18.08
CA HIS A 169 11.41 14.73 16.90
C HIS A 169 9.91 14.49 17.07
N LEU A 170 9.45 13.88 18.18
CA LEU A 170 8.01 13.60 18.38
C LEU A 170 7.15 14.87 18.39
N VAL A 171 7.67 15.97 18.95
CA VAL A 171 6.95 17.25 18.96
C VAL A 171 6.79 17.80 17.56
N ALA A 172 7.81 17.67 16.71
CA ALA A 172 7.79 18.16 15.33
C ALA A 172 6.99 17.25 14.39
N LEU A 173 6.81 15.97 14.73
CA LEU A 173 6.08 15.00 13.93
C LEU A 173 4.56 15.02 14.17
N HIS A 174 4.10 15.61 15.27
CA HIS A 174 2.68 15.64 15.63
C HIS A 174 1.95 14.28 15.52
N PRO A 175 2.50 13.16 16.05
CA PRO A 175 1.93 11.82 15.82
C PRO A 175 0.59 11.57 16.54
N PHE A 176 0.22 12.44 17.49
CA PHE A 176 -1.01 12.33 18.29
C PHE A 176 -2.10 13.33 17.87
N GLU A 177 -1.82 14.20 16.90
CA GLU A 177 -2.80 15.08 16.30
C GLU A 177 -3.24 14.48 14.95
N SER A 178 -4.53 14.57 14.61
CA SER A 178 -4.97 14.10 13.29
C SER A 178 -4.54 15.07 12.18
N ILE A 179 -4.33 14.55 10.98
CA ILE A 179 -4.02 15.35 9.79
C ILE A 179 -5.11 16.40 9.53
N TRP A 180 -6.40 16.08 9.81
CA TRP A 180 -7.48 17.05 9.76
C TRP A 180 -7.28 18.21 10.75
N SER A 181 -6.96 17.90 12.01
CA SER A 181 -6.68 18.92 13.03
C SER A 181 -5.50 19.80 12.62
N ARG A 182 -4.41 19.19 12.12
CA ARG A 182 -3.25 19.92 11.60
C ARG A 182 -3.61 20.83 10.44
N ALA A 183 -4.27 20.31 9.41
CA ALA A 183 -4.68 21.08 8.24
C ALA A 183 -5.57 22.27 8.62
N SER A 184 -6.43 22.13 9.65
CA SER A 184 -7.29 23.22 10.13
C SER A 184 -6.54 24.44 10.67
N ARG A 185 -5.27 24.26 11.08
CA ARG A 185 -4.40 25.35 11.52
C ARG A 185 -3.89 26.21 10.37
N TYR A 186 -3.96 25.71 9.14
CA TYR A 186 -3.45 26.37 7.93
C TYR A 186 -4.58 26.82 7.01
N PHE A 187 -5.63 26.02 6.85
CA PHE A 187 -6.73 26.33 5.93
C PHE A 187 -7.99 26.74 6.71
N TRP A 188 -8.56 27.90 6.34
CA TRP A 188 -9.79 28.42 6.94
C TRP A 188 -11.02 27.71 6.40
N THR A 189 -11.06 27.45 5.10
CA THR A 189 -12.22 26.80 4.48
C THR A 189 -12.20 25.30 4.74
N GLU A 190 -13.38 24.74 4.96
CA GLU A 190 -13.50 23.27 5.02
C GLU A 190 -13.08 22.63 3.69
N ARG A 191 -13.37 23.30 2.57
CA ARG A 191 -13.01 22.86 1.22
C ARG A 191 -11.52 22.53 1.11
N LEU A 192 -10.63 23.45 1.48
CA LEU A 192 -9.19 23.18 1.40
C LEU A 192 -8.70 22.19 2.46
N ARG A 193 -9.34 22.11 3.63
CA ARG A 193 -9.04 21.03 4.59
C ARG A 193 -9.32 19.67 3.97
N ARG A 194 -10.42 19.50 3.22
CA ARG A 194 -10.71 18.25 2.50
C ARG A 194 -9.65 17.95 1.43
N VAL A 195 -9.28 18.95 0.62
CA VAL A 195 -8.23 18.84 -0.41
C VAL A 195 -6.93 18.26 0.17
N PHE A 196 -6.42 18.83 1.25
CA PHE A 196 -5.11 18.46 1.80
C PHE A 196 -5.15 17.32 2.83
N THR A 197 -6.31 16.69 3.04
CA THR A 197 -6.45 15.56 3.98
C THR A 197 -6.95 14.29 3.33
N PHE A 198 -7.55 14.36 2.14
CA PHE A 198 -8.06 13.17 1.44
C PHE A 198 -6.97 12.14 1.12
N GLY A 199 -5.71 12.58 0.98
CA GLY A 199 -4.55 11.69 0.83
C GLY A 199 -4.40 10.63 1.94
N SER A 200 -5.05 10.77 3.10
CA SER A 200 -5.07 9.71 4.13
C SER A 200 -5.67 8.39 3.61
N MET A 201 -6.49 8.44 2.56
CA MET A 201 -7.06 7.26 1.91
C MET A 201 -6.02 6.38 1.22
N TYR A 202 -4.82 6.89 0.93
CA TYR A 202 -3.72 6.11 0.36
C TYR A 202 -3.28 5.01 1.34
N MET A 203 -3.53 5.23 2.64
CA MET A 203 -3.25 4.31 3.73
C MET A 203 -4.52 3.64 4.26
N GLY A 204 -5.67 3.87 3.62
CA GLY A 204 -6.96 3.34 4.04
C GLY A 204 -7.32 3.81 5.44
N MET A 205 -7.26 5.12 5.70
CA MET A 205 -7.63 5.72 6.97
C MET A 205 -8.48 6.97 6.82
N SER A 206 -9.32 7.17 7.82
CA SER A 206 -10.03 8.43 8.05
C SER A 206 -9.06 9.58 8.37
N PRO A 207 -9.18 10.76 7.72
CA PRO A 207 -8.34 11.92 8.01
C PRO A 207 -8.56 12.49 9.41
N PHE A 208 -9.68 12.12 10.06
CA PHE A 208 -10.00 12.52 11.42
C PHE A 208 -9.22 11.72 12.47
N ASP A 209 -8.69 10.56 12.08
CA ASP A 209 -7.98 9.62 12.96
C ASP A 209 -6.51 9.42 12.53
N ALA A 210 -6.20 9.67 11.25
CA ALA A 210 -4.85 9.54 10.70
C ALA A 210 -3.90 10.58 11.34
N PRO A 211 -2.74 10.16 11.90
CA PRO A 211 -1.71 11.04 12.44
C PRO A 211 -1.24 12.16 11.50
N GLY A 212 -0.84 13.29 12.07
CA GLY A 212 -0.33 14.46 11.33
C GLY A 212 0.89 14.15 10.47
N THR A 213 1.70 13.16 10.86
CA THR A 213 2.86 12.68 10.06
C THR A 213 2.48 12.25 8.65
N TYR A 214 1.24 11.82 8.40
CA TYR A 214 0.79 11.41 7.08
C TYR A 214 0.72 12.55 6.07
N SER A 215 0.85 13.82 6.48
CA SER A 215 1.03 14.93 5.54
C SER A 215 2.31 14.82 4.72
N LEU A 216 3.25 13.92 5.09
CA LEU A 216 4.38 13.56 4.24
C LEU A 216 3.93 13.08 2.85
N LEU A 217 2.80 12.38 2.74
CA LEU A 217 2.30 11.89 1.45
C LEU A 217 1.87 13.08 0.59
N GLN A 218 1.17 14.03 1.20
CA GLN A 218 0.79 15.27 0.51
C GLN A 218 2.02 16.08 0.08
N TYR A 219 3.07 16.11 0.90
CA TYR A 219 4.34 16.73 0.51
C TYR A 219 4.94 16.04 -0.71
N THR A 220 4.96 14.71 -0.77
CA THR A 220 5.52 13.98 -1.92
C THR A 220 4.79 14.31 -3.21
N GLU A 221 3.46 14.40 -3.18
CA GLU A 221 2.67 14.80 -4.34
C GLU A 221 2.99 16.24 -4.76
N LEU A 222 3.06 17.18 -3.81
CA LEU A 222 3.26 18.61 -4.09
C LEU A 222 4.70 18.96 -4.49
N ALA A 223 5.70 18.24 -3.98
CA ALA A 223 7.11 18.54 -4.18
C ALA A 223 7.77 17.63 -5.23
N GLU A 224 7.53 16.32 -5.19
CA GLU A 224 8.13 15.37 -6.13
C GLU A 224 7.24 15.09 -7.35
N GLY A 225 5.93 15.28 -7.20
CA GLY A 225 4.94 15.01 -8.24
C GLY A 225 4.46 13.57 -8.28
N ILE A 226 3.42 13.37 -9.10
CA ILE A 226 2.85 12.05 -9.39
C ILE A 226 3.39 11.58 -10.73
N TRP A 227 3.81 10.32 -10.79
CA TRP A 227 4.40 9.73 -11.99
C TRP A 227 3.57 8.55 -12.48
N TYR A 228 3.70 8.24 -13.77
CA TYR A 228 3.07 7.11 -14.43
C TYR A 228 4.09 6.35 -15.29
N PRO A 229 4.29 5.04 -15.07
CA PRO A 229 5.09 4.22 -15.96
C PRO A 229 4.35 3.94 -17.27
N VAL A 230 4.95 4.30 -18.40
CA VAL A 230 4.40 4.01 -19.74
C VAL A 230 4.22 2.50 -19.89
N GLY A 231 3.02 2.07 -20.29
CA GLY A 231 2.59 0.68 -20.33
C GLY A 231 1.88 0.18 -19.07
N GLY A 232 1.69 1.04 -18.06
CA GLY A 232 1.01 0.72 -16.81
C GLY A 232 1.95 0.27 -15.69
N PHE A 233 1.44 0.24 -14.46
CA PHE A 233 2.21 0.00 -13.23
C PHE A 233 2.92 -1.34 -13.23
N HIS A 234 2.32 -2.35 -13.88
CA HIS A 234 2.91 -3.67 -14.04
C HIS A 234 4.27 -3.64 -14.73
N LYS A 235 4.58 -2.63 -15.56
CA LYS A 235 5.90 -2.54 -16.24
C LYS A 235 7.08 -2.54 -15.29
N VAL A 236 6.93 -1.91 -14.12
CA VAL A 236 7.95 -1.96 -13.06
C VAL A 236 8.15 -3.40 -12.59
N VAL A 237 7.06 -4.13 -12.36
CA VAL A 237 7.10 -5.52 -11.90
C VAL A 237 7.68 -6.43 -12.99
N GLY A 238 7.21 -6.30 -14.23
CA GLY A 238 7.68 -7.09 -15.36
C GLY A 238 9.18 -6.93 -15.60
N ALA A 239 9.70 -5.72 -15.43
CA ALA A 239 11.15 -5.48 -15.48
C ALA A 239 11.90 -6.24 -14.36
N LEU A 240 11.39 -6.21 -13.12
CA LEU A 240 11.99 -6.95 -12.01
C LEU A 240 11.91 -8.48 -12.20
N VAL A 241 10.82 -8.99 -12.78
CA VAL A 241 10.71 -10.41 -13.17
C VAL A 241 11.80 -10.76 -14.18
N GLY A 242 11.93 -9.97 -15.26
CA GLY A 242 12.95 -10.22 -16.28
C GLY A 242 14.38 -10.14 -15.74
N ILE A 243 14.67 -9.26 -14.79
CA ILE A 243 15.96 -9.23 -14.09
C ILE A 243 16.17 -10.52 -13.29
N ALA A 244 15.18 -10.94 -12.50
CA ALA A 244 15.26 -12.15 -11.68
C ALA A 244 15.49 -13.41 -12.53
N GLU A 245 14.77 -13.55 -13.65
CA GLU A 245 14.95 -14.68 -14.59
C GLU A 245 16.35 -14.68 -15.23
N ARG A 246 16.86 -13.51 -15.64
CA ARG A 246 18.26 -13.40 -16.14
C ARG A 246 19.30 -13.75 -15.08
N MET A 247 18.97 -13.60 -13.80
CA MET A 247 19.78 -14.02 -12.66
C MET A 247 19.53 -15.47 -12.24
N GLY A 248 18.70 -16.22 -12.96
CA GLY A 248 18.44 -17.64 -12.76
C GLY A 248 17.27 -17.98 -11.85
N ALA A 249 16.43 -17.02 -11.48
CA ALA A 249 15.19 -17.31 -10.76
C ALA A 249 14.16 -18.00 -11.68
N GLU A 250 13.47 -19.01 -11.17
CA GLU A 250 12.39 -19.71 -11.87
C GLU A 250 11.03 -19.17 -11.40
N PHE A 251 10.12 -18.85 -12.32
CA PHE A 251 8.74 -18.48 -12.01
C PHE A 251 7.78 -19.60 -12.44
N ARG A 252 7.05 -20.17 -11.48
CA ARG A 252 5.96 -21.13 -11.73
C ARG A 252 4.62 -20.44 -11.48
N LEU A 253 3.95 -20.09 -12.57
CA LEU A 253 2.59 -19.53 -12.55
C LEU A 253 1.56 -20.65 -12.41
N GLU A 254 0.30 -20.30 -12.12
CA GLU A 254 -0.79 -21.25 -11.90
C GLU A 254 -0.45 -22.35 -10.85
N THR A 255 0.43 -22.01 -9.92
CA THR A 255 1.03 -22.93 -8.96
C THR A 255 0.72 -22.46 -7.55
N ALA A 256 -0.44 -22.85 -7.04
CA ALA A 256 -0.89 -22.51 -5.69
C ALA A 256 -0.14 -23.34 -4.63
N VAL A 257 0.34 -22.65 -3.60
CA VAL A 257 0.91 -23.28 -2.39
C VAL A 257 -0.22 -23.64 -1.44
N LYS A 258 -0.26 -24.90 -1.03
CA LYS A 258 -1.24 -25.44 -0.08
C LYS A 258 -0.81 -25.19 1.37
N ARG A 259 0.46 -25.44 1.69
CA ARG A 259 1.03 -25.16 3.02
C ARG A 259 2.54 -24.98 3.01
N ILE A 260 3.06 -24.32 4.02
CA ILE A 260 4.49 -24.22 4.33
C ILE A 260 4.87 -25.42 5.20
N CYS A 261 5.91 -26.14 4.77
CA CYS A 261 6.46 -27.27 5.49
C CYS A 261 7.40 -26.79 6.59
N VAL A 262 7.26 -27.35 7.79
CA VAL A 262 8.07 -27.02 8.97
C VAL A 262 8.61 -28.29 9.61
N THR A 263 9.70 -28.17 10.37
CA THR A 263 10.25 -29.26 11.20
C THR A 263 9.22 -29.78 12.20
N ALA A 264 9.40 -31.01 12.69
CA ALA A 264 8.47 -31.64 13.63
C ALA A 264 8.24 -30.84 14.93
N ASP A 265 9.24 -30.07 15.37
CA ASP A 265 9.13 -29.15 16.51
C ASP A 265 8.50 -27.80 16.14
N GLY A 266 8.26 -27.52 14.86
CA GLY A 266 7.75 -26.24 14.35
C GLY A 266 8.75 -25.09 14.40
N ALA A 267 10.05 -25.37 14.59
CA ALA A 267 11.06 -24.33 14.76
C ALA A 267 11.59 -23.73 13.46
N ARG A 268 11.55 -24.49 12.35
CA ARG A 268 12.20 -24.11 11.09
C ARG A 268 11.35 -24.49 9.89
N ALA A 269 11.26 -23.59 8.91
CA ALA A 269 10.66 -23.89 7.61
C ALA A 269 11.62 -24.73 6.76
N THR A 270 11.07 -25.70 6.04
CA THR A 270 11.85 -26.67 5.24
C THR A 270 11.43 -26.67 3.78
N GLY A 271 10.43 -25.89 3.39
CA GLY A 271 9.89 -25.90 2.03
C GLY A 271 8.40 -25.60 2.00
N VAL A 272 7.74 -26.02 0.92
CA VAL A 272 6.29 -25.87 0.72
C VAL A 272 5.68 -27.13 0.09
N GLU A 273 4.41 -27.39 0.37
CA GLU A 273 3.57 -28.34 -0.36
C GLU A 273 2.63 -27.56 -1.27
N LEU A 274 2.57 -27.95 -2.54
CA LEU A 274 1.69 -27.37 -3.55
C LEU A 274 0.29 -28.02 -3.51
N GLU A 275 -0.72 -27.37 -4.10
CA GLU A 275 -2.08 -27.93 -4.17
C GLU A 275 -2.15 -29.26 -4.94
N ASN A 276 -1.23 -29.50 -5.88
CA ASN A 276 -1.13 -30.76 -6.61
C ASN A 276 -0.44 -31.89 -5.80
N GLY A 277 0.02 -31.61 -4.57
CA GLY A 277 0.71 -32.56 -3.69
C GLY A 277 2.22 -32.64 -3.85
N GLU A 278 2.83 -31.94 -4.81
CA GLU A 278 4.28 -31.81 -4.93
C GLU A 278 4.86 -31.07 -3.72
N VAL A 279 6.00 -31.55 -3.20
CA VAL A 279 6.71 -30.91 -2.09
C VAL A 279 8.04 -30.39 -2.59
N LEU A 280 8.28 -29.09 -2.40
CA LEU A 280 9.50 -28.41 -2.77
C LEU A 280 10.29 -28.04 -1.52
N GLU A 281 11.49 -28.59 -1.38
CA GLU A 281 12.39 -28.29 -0.26
C GLU A 281 13.19 -27.00 -0.48
N ALA A 282 13.38 -26.23 0.59
CA ALA A 282 14.17 -25.01 0.57
C ALA A 282 14.84 -24.73 1.92
N ASP A 283 15.96 -24.00 1.87
CA ASP A 283 16.62 -23.46 3.06
C ASP A 283 15.85 -22.25 3.61
N VAL A 284 15.20 -21.51 2.71
CA VAL A 284 14.47 -20.27 2.99
C VAL A 284 13.12 -20.27 2.27
N VAL A 285 12.08 -19.86 2.98
CA VAL A 285 10.76 -19.56 2.43
C VAL A 285 10.45 -18.09 2.71
N VAL A 286 10.09 -17.34 1.66
CA VAL A 286 9.62 -15.96 1.75
C VAL A 286 8.15 -15.93 1.35
N ASN A 287 7.26 -15.61 2.28
CA ASN A 287 5.85 -15.46 2.00
C ASN A 287 5.51 -14.00 1.64
N ASN A 288 4.93 -13.80 0.47
CA ASN A 288 4.41 -12.52 -0.01
C ASN A 288 2.88 -12.49 -0.14
N SER A 289 2.19 -13.59 0.22
CA SER A 289 0.73 -13.56 0.42
C SER A 289 0.37 -12.72 1.64
N ASP A 290 -0.91 -12.38 1.82
CA ASP A 290 -1.35 -11.66 3.01
C ASP A 290 -0.88 -12.39 4.28
N LEU A 291 -0.44 -11.62 5.29
CA LEU A 291 0.21 -12.19 6.45
C LEU A 291 -0.80 -12.93 7.34
N VAL A 292 -2.00 -12.37 7.49
CA VAL A 292 -3.07 -13.01 8.25
C VAL A 292 -3.51 -14.28 7.51
N TYR A 293 -3.64 -14.21 6.19
CA TYR A 293 -3.92 -15.39 5.36
C TYR A 293 -2.86 -16.50 5.55
N ALA A 294 -1.58 -16.16 5.43
CA ALA A 294 -0.50 -17.13 5.54
C ALA A 294 -0.47 -17.84 6.89
N TYR A 295 -0.70 -17.10 7.98
CA TYR A 295 -0.75 -17.68 9.32
C TYR A 295 -1.97 -18.58 9.56
N ASN A 296 -3.11 -18.29 8.94
CA ASN A 296 -4.34 -19.05 9.12
C ASN A 296 -4.47 -20.24 8.13
N HIS A 297 -3.84 -20.17 6.96
CA HIS A 297 -4.05 -21.14 5.88
C HIS A 297 -2.80 -21.89 5.43
N LEU A 298 -1.63 -21.24 5.46
CA LEU A 298 -0.39 -21.87 5.00
C LEU A 298 0.43 -22.47 6.15
N LEU A 299 0.15 -22.07 7.39
CA LEU A 299 0.79 -22.60 8.59
C LEU A 299 -0.19 -23.39 9.44
N GLN A 300 0.35 -24.21 10.34
CA GLN A 300 -0.47 -24.92 11.31
C GLN A 300 -1.16 -23.94 12.27
N PRO A 301 -2.40 -24.22 12.72
CA PRO A 301 -3.13 -23.37 13.65
C PRO A 301 -2.31 -23.05 14.90
N GLN A 302 -2.28 -21.77 15.28
CA GLN A 302 -1.54 -21.28 16.43
C GLN A 302 -2.16 -20.02 17.02
N ALA A 303 -1.99 -19.79 18.32
CA ALA A 303 -2.55 -18.63 19.03
C ALA A 303 -2.17 -17.27 18.41
N TYR A 304 -1.00 -17.17 17.77
CA TYR A 304 -0.61 -15.94 17.08
C TYR A 304 -1.48 -15.67 15.83
N ALA A 305 -1.92 -16.71 15.12
CA ALA A 305 -2.83 -16.56 13.98
C ALA A 305 -4.19 -16.00 14.42
N GLU A 306 -4.74 -16.50 15.53
CA GLU A 306 -5.96 -15.97 16.15
C GLU A 306 -5.80 -14.48 16.52
N SER A 307 -4.68 -14.13 17.18
CA SER A 307 -4.39 -12.73 17.55
C SER A 307 -4.23 -11.79 16.35
N LEU A 308 -3.92 -12.32 15.16
CA LEU A 308 -3.82 -11.56 13.92
C LEU A 308 -5.19 -11.36 13.29
N SER A 309 -6.05 -12.37 13.31
CA SER A 309 -7.43 -12.31 12.79
C SER A 309 -8.29 -11.26 13.50
N ASP A 310 -8.05 -11.06 14.79
CA ASP A 310 -8.73 -10.04 15.61
C ASP A 310 -8.25 -8.60 15.34
N ARG A 311 -7.18 -8.41 14.56
CA ARG A 311 -6.68 -7.07 14.27
C ARG A 311 -7.61 -6.35 13.28
N PRO A 312 -7.82 -5.03 13.46
CA PRO A 312 -8.63 -4.24 12.54
C PRO A 312 -7.96 -4.17 11.16
N GLY A 313 -8.73 -4.50 10.12
CA GLY A 313 -8.31 -4.39 8.71
C GLY A 313 -8.44 -2.98 8.17
N SER A 314 -7.76 -2.67 7.06
CA SER A 314 -8.00 -1.44 6.30
C SER A 314 -9.35 -1.49 5.60
N CYS A 315 -9.79 -0.38 5.00
CA CYS A 315 -10.89 -0.41 4.05
C CYS A 315 -10.59 -1.34 2.85
N SER A 316 -11.64 -1.66 2.10
CA SER A 316 -11.54 -2.30 0.78
C SER A 316 -11.97 -1.33 -0.32
N SER A 317 -12.18 -1.82 -1.54
CA SER A 317 -12.66 -1.02 -2.66
C SER A 317 -13.59 -1.81 -3.58
N ILE A 318 -14.51 -1.08 -4.20
CA ILE A 318 -15.14 -1.47 -5.46
C ILE A 318 -14.42 -0.71 -6.57
N SER A 319 -13.92 -1.43 -7.57
CA SER A 319 -13.25 -0.85 -8.73
C SER A 319 -14.02 -1.18 -10.01
N PHE A 320 -14.17 -0.21 -10.90
CA PHE A 320 -14.75 -0.38 -12.23
C PHE A 320 -13.71 -0.10 -13.30
N TYR A 321 -13.70 -0.92 -14.34
CA TYR A 321 -12.80 -0.82 -15.49
C TYR A 321 -13.67 -0.67 -16.74
N TRP A 322 -13.74 0.57 -17.26
CA TRP A 322 -14.63 0.95 -18.36
C TRP A 322 -13.84 1.23 -19.63
N ALA A 323 -14.11 0.44 -20.68
CA ALA A 323 -13.69 0.79 -22.02
C ALA A 323 -14.70 1.78 -22.61
N LEU A 324 -14.23 2.94 -23.06
CA LEU A 324 -15.07 3.94 -23.70
C LEU A 324 -14.90 3.88 -25.23
N ASP A 325 -15.96 4.20 -25.96
CA ASP A 325 -15.93 4.27 -27.43
C ASP A 325 -15.28 5.54 -27.98
N ARG A 326 -15.11 6.57 -27.15
CA ARG A 326 -14.53 7.86 -27.50
C ARG A 326 -13.71 8.45 -26.35
N LYS A 327 -12.96 9.50 -26.66
CA LYS A 327 -12.26 10.31 -25.66
C LYS A 327 -13.21 11.20 -24.84
N VAL A 328 -12.90 11.37 -23.56
CA VAL A 328 -13.62 12.26 -22.61
C VAL A 328 -12.69 13.38 -22.16
N PRO A 329 -12.70 14.56 -22.82
CA PRO A 329 -11.81 15.68 -22.48
C PRO A 329 -12.10 16.34 -21.14
N GLU A 330 -13.29 16.14 -20.57
CA GLU A 330 -13.70 16.69 -19.27
C GLU A 330 -12.95 16.05 -18.10
N LEU A 331 -12.36 14.87 -18.31
CA LEU A 331 -11.58 14.14 -17.32
C LEU A 331 -10.08 14.23 -17.63
N SER A 332 -9.31 14.59 -16.61
CA SER A 332 -7.84 14.55 -16.66
C SER A 332 -7.32 13.15 -16.35
N ALA A 333 -5.99 12.96 -16.32
CA ALA A 333 -5.38 11.68 -16.00
C ALA A 333 -5.83 11.12 -14.66
N HIS A 334 -6.01 12.00 -13.67
CA HIS A 334 -6.36 11.65 -12.30
C HIS A 334 -7.41 12.63 -11.79
N ASN A 335 -8.53 12.12 -11.30
CA ASN A 335 -9.64 12.93 -10.82
C ASN A 335 -10.16 12.35 -9.50
N ILE A 336 -10.50 13.21 -8.57
CA ILE A 336 -11.07 12.85 -7.27
C ILE A 336 -12.41 13.57 -7.14
N PHE A 337 -13.48 12.83 -6.92
CA PHE A 337 -14.80 13.37 -6.65
C PHE A 337 -15.06 13.25 -5.15
N LEU A 338 -15.11 14.38 -4.44
CA LEU A 338 -15.27 14.37 -2.99
C LEU A 338 -16.75 14.36 -2.58
N ALA A 339 -17.06 13.58 -1.55
CA ALA A 339 -18.36 13.60 -0.89
C ALA A 339 -18.62 14.98 -0.26
N ASP A 340 -19.88 15.43 -0.34
CA ASP A 340 -20.31 16.67 0.33
C ASP A 340 -20.37 16.45 1.84
N ASP A 341 -20.89 15.30 2.29
CA ASP A 341 -20.84 14.85 3.68
C ASP A 341 -19.52 14.11 3.99
N TYR A 342 -18.42 14.86 3.99
CA TYR A 342 -17.07 14.32 4.06
C TYR A 342 -16.87 13.37 5.25
N ARG A 343 -17.20 13.80 6.48
CA ARG A 343 -17.02 12.96 7.69
C ARG A 343 -17.86 11.69 7.68
N GLU A 344 -19.13 11.79 7.31
CA GLU A 344 -20.03 10.63 7.25
C GLU A 344 -19.55 9.62 6.20
N SER A 345 -18.96 10.08 5.09
CA SER A 345 -18.38 9.17 4.10
C SER A 345 -17.26 8.29 4.69
N PHE A 346 -16.41 8.81 5.58
CA PHE A 346 -15.41 8.00 6.28
C PHE A 346 -16.02 7.13 7.38
N ASP A 347 -16.99 7.64 8.13
CA ASP A 347 -17.67 6.87 9.19
C ASP A 347 -18.40 5.66 8.61
N SER A 348 -19.04 5.80 7.44
CA SER A 348 -19.64 4.70 6.70
C SER A 348 -18.64 3.60 6.33
N ILE A 349 -17.43 3.97 5.87
CA ILE A 349 -16.39 3.02 5.48
C ILE A 349 -15.76 2.34 6.71
N PHE A 350 -15.34 3.14 7.70
CA PHE A 350 -14.44 2.70 8.77
C PHE A 350 -15.14 2.28 10.06
N LYS A 351 -16.37 2.76 10.31
CA LYS A 351 -17.15 2.42 11.51
C LYS A 351 -18.34 1.52 11.19
N LYS A 352 -19.03 1.80 10.08
CA LYS A 352 -20.22 1.02 9.66
C LYS A 352 -19.87 -0.16 8.74
N HIS A 353 -18.68 -0.14 8.12
CA HIS A 353 -18.24 -1.13 7.14
C HIS A 353 -19.18 -1.29 5.93
N LEU A 354 -19.73 -0.17 5.45
CA LEU A 354 -20.62 -0.10 4.30
C LEU A 354 -20.01 0.79 3.19
N ILE A 355 -20.78 0.98 2.12
CA ILE A 355 -20.53 2.04 1.13
C ILE A 355 -21.25 3.31 1.59
N PRO A 356 -20.64 4.50 1.46
CA PRO A 356 -21.36 5.75 1.69
C PRO A 356 -22.47 5.99 0.65
N ASP A 357 -23.57 6.63 1.05
CA ASP A 357 -24.65 7.03 0.13
C ASP A 357 -24.16 7.99 -0.96
N GLN A 358 -23.22 8.86 -0.60
CA GLN A 358 -22.48 9.75 -1.49
C GLN A 358 -20.98 9.49 -1.31
N PRO A 359 -20.41 8.49 -2.00
CA PRO A 359 -19.02 8.12 -1.80
C PRO A 359 -18.09 9.16 -2.42
N SER A 360 -16.97 9.42 -1.74
CA SER A 360 -15.81 9.99 -2.42
C SER A 360 -15.20 8.89 -3.29
N PHE A 361 -14.85 9.19 -4.55
CA PHE A 361 -14.26 8.20 -5.44
C PHE A 361 -13.18 8.81 -6.33
N TYR A 362 -12.30 7.94 -6.79
CA TYR A 362 -11.18 8.28 -7.65
C TYR A 362 -11.41 7.76 -9.07
N VAL A 363 -11.04 8.54 -10.07
CA VAL A 363 -11.14 8.21 -11.49
C VAL A 363 -9.79 8.45 -12.17
N ASN A 364 -9.22 7.39 -12.73
CA ASN A 364 -8.02 7.42 -13.56
C ASN A 364 -8.38 7.23 -15.03
N VAL A 365 -7.79 8.06 -15.89
CA VAL A 365 -7.91 7.97 -17.35
C VAL A 365 -6.49 7.83 -17.91
N PRO A 366 -5.89 6.63 -17.89
CA PRO A 366 -4.46 6.45 -18.18
C PRO A 366 -4.09 6.84 -19.61
N SER A 367 -5.03 6.75 -20.54
CA SER A 367 -4.90 7.23 -21.94
C SER A 367 -4.60 8.73 -22.09
N ARG A 368 -4.72 9.52 -21.01
CA ARG A 368 -4.29 10.93 -20.98
C ARG A 368 -2.78 11.09 -20.90
N VAL A 369 -2.09 10.18 -20.21
CA VAL A 369 -0.63 10.22 -20.02
C VAL A 369 0.05 9.22 -20.94
N ASP A 370 -0.60 8.10 -21.23
CA ASP A 370 -0.08 7.03 -22.06
C ASP A 370 -1.13 6.57 -23.09
N SER A 371 -0.96 6.99 -24.34
CA SER A 371 -1.86 6.64 -25.44
C SER A 371 -1.98 5.15 -25.72
N THR A 372 -1.07 4.31 -25.21
CA THR A 372 -1.13 2.85 -25.38
C THR A 372 -2.17 2.18 -24.47
N ALA A 373 -2.79 2.92 -23.55
CA ALA A 373 -3.82 2.38 -22.66
C ALA A 373 -5.14 2.07 -23.38
N ALA A 374 -5.44 2.76 -24.49
CA ALA A 374 -6.69 2.59 -25.23
C ALA A 374 -6.44 2.64 -26.75
N PRO A 375 -7.34 2.07 -27.58
CA PRO A 375 -7.30 2.27 -29.03
C PRO A 375 -7.39 3.75 -29.41
N GLU A 376 -6.94 4.08 -30.63
CA GLU A 376 -6.96 5.45 -31.14
C GLU A 376 -8.37 6.06 -31.09
N GLY A 377 -8.46 7.31 -30.63
CA GLY A 377 -9.73 8.04 -30.50
C GLY A 377 -10.60 7.62 -29.31
N LYS A 378 -10.15 6.69 -28.47
CA LYS A 378 -10.91 6.11 -27.36
C LYS A 378 -10.22 6.33 -26.01
N ASP A 379 -10.92 6.00 -24.92
CA ASP A 379 -10.39 6.08 -23.56
C ASP A 379 -10.65 4.80 -22.76
N THR A 380 -9.74 4.54 -21.82
CA THR A 380 -9.95 3.63 -20.69
C THR A 380 -10.20 4.46 -19.45
N VAL A 381 -11.16 4.04 -18.63
CA VAL A 381 -11.44 4.67 -17.33
C VAL A 381 -11.37 3.62 -16.23
N VAL A 382 -10.60 3.89 -15.18
CA VAL A 382 -10.57 3.09 -13.96
C VAL A 382 -11.17 3.93 -12.84
N VAL A 383 -12.24 3.44 -12.21
CA VAL A 383 -12.87 4.08 -11.06
C VAL A 383 -12.60 3.25 -9.82
N LEU A 384 -12.20 3.89 -8.72
CA LEU A 384 -12.02 3.26 -7.42
C LEU A 384 -12.90 3.95 -6.38
N VAL A 385 -13.78 3.16 -5.76
CA VAL A 385 -14.68 3.57 -4.69
C VAL A 385 -14.26 2.87 -3.39
N PRO A 386 -13.78 3.60 -2.39
CA PRO A 386 -13.49 3.02 -1.09
C PRO A 386 -14.77 2.54 -0.39
N VAL A 387 -14.72 1.35 0.21
CA VAL A 387 -15.83 0.73 0.93
C VAL A 387 -15.33 0.01 2.18
N GLY A 388 -16.25 -0.33 3.09
CA GLY A 388 -15.94 -1.24 4.19
C GLY A 388 -15.33 -2.57 3.71
N HIS A 389 -14.43 -3.15 4.52
CA HIS A 389 -13.95 -4.52 4.28
C HIS A 389 -15.03 -5.55 4.60
N LEU A 390 -14.84 -6.82 4.21
CA LEU A 390 -15.80 -7.88 4.50
C LEU A 390 -16.01 -8.07 6.02
N THR A 391 -17.26 -8.28 6.43
CA THR A 391 -17.67 -8.59 7.82
C THR A 391 -18.52 -9.87 7.88
N GLY A 392 -18.74 -10.44 9.08
CA GLY A 392 -19.68 -11.56 9.29
C GLY A 392 -19.36 -12.85 8.52
N GLU A 393 -20.41 -13.59 8.10
CA GLU A 393 -20.30 -14.84 7.31
C GLU A 393 -19.57 -14.62 5.97
N ALA A 394 -19.65 -13.43 5.39
CA ALA A 394 -18.89 -13.10 4.19
C ALA A 394 -17.38 -13.08 4.47
N ALA A 395 -16.94 -12.68 5.67
CA ALA A 395 -15.55 -12.82 6.12
C ALA A 395 -15.20 -14.26 6.55
N ALA A 396 -16.15 -14.98 7.17
CA ALA A 396 -15.95 -16.31 7.75
C ALA A 396 -16.14 -17.49 6.76
N SER A 397 -16.75 -17.27 5.59
CA SER A 397 -16.85 -18.26 4.52
C SER A 397 -15.44 -18.70 4.10
N HIS A 398 -15.05 -19.86 4.60
CA HIS A 398 -13.74 -20.46 4.44
C HIS A 398 -13.33 -20.52 2.95
N PHE A 399 -12.05 -20.29 2.66
CA PHE A 399 -11.39 -20.35 1.33
C PHE A 399 -11.64 -21.66 0.54
N SER A 400 -12.32 -22.63 1.14
CA SER A 400 -12.73 -23.90 0.58
C SER A 400 -14.06 -23.79 -0.18
N GLN A 401 -14.07 -23.07 -1.30
CA GLN A 401 -14.76 -23.57 -2.50
C GLN A 401 -13.88 -23.27 -3.72
N PRO A 402 -13.38 -24.29 -4.44
CA PRO A 402 -12.92 -24.06 -5.79
C PRO A 402 -14.11 -23.51 -6.56
N ALA A 403 -13.93 -22.37 -7.23
CA ALA A 403 -14.82 -22.01 -8.31
C ALA A 403 -14.87 -23.22 -9.24
N SER A 404 -16.01 -23.91 -9.27
CA SER A 404 -16.23 -24.96 -10.25
C SER A 404 -15.87 -24.40 -11.62
N SER A 405 -15.11 -25.21 -12.39
CA SER A 405 -14.61 -24.97 -13.75
C SER A 405 -15.42 -23.93 -14.52
N PRO A 406 -14.76 -23.05 -15.33
CA PRO A 406 -15.43 -21.94 -16.00
C PRO A 406 -16.64 -22.50 -16.74
N SER A 407 -17.82 -22.30 -16.15
CA SER A 407 -19.04 -22.52 -16.88
C SER A 407 -18.92 -21.53 -18.04
N LYS A 408 -19.10 -22.07 -19.25
CA LYS A 408 -19.12 -21.36 -20.53
C LYS A 408 -19.50 -19.90 -20.35
N PRO A 409 -18.89 -18.94 -21.07
CA PRO A 409 -19.24 -17.53 -20.95
C PRO A 409 -20.74 -17.42 -21.14
N ASN A 410 -21.47 -17.32 -20.04
CA ASN A 410 -22.87 -16.97 -20.09
C ASN A 410 -22.77 -15.54 -20.61
N GLY A 411 -23.21 -15.36 -21.85
CA GLY A 411 -23.54 -14.06 -22.43
C GLY A 411 -24.68 -13.41 -21.64
N GLY A 412 -24.49 -13.27 -20.33
CA GLY A 412 -25.24 -12.40 -19.47
C GLY A 412 -24.76 -11.00 -19.75
N THR A 413 -25.31 -10.39 -20.80
CA THR A 413 -25.76 -9.01 -20.66
C THR A 413 -26.33 -8.87 -19.26
N ILE A 414 -25.81 -7.94 -18.46
CA ILE A 414 -26.44 -7.49 -17.21
C ILE A 414 -27.86 -7.06 -17.59
N LYS A 415 -28.82 -8.00 -17.50
CA LYS A 415 -30.24 -7.73 -17.72
C LYS A 415 -30.78 -7.28 -16.37
N SER A 416 -31.40 -6.10 -16.41
CA SER A 416 -31.88 -5.28 -15.31
C SER A 416 -30.80 -4.59 -14.49
N ALA A 417 -30.39 -3.41 -14.96
CA ALA A 417 -30.26 -2.27 -14.06
C ALA A 417 -31.52 -2.21 -13.18
N SER A 418 -31.36 -2.00 -11.87
CA SER A 418 -32.48 -1.70 -10.98
C SER A 418 -33.33 -0.57 -11.58
N PRO A 419 -34.67 -0.58 -11.39
CA PRO A 419 -35.54 0.47 -11.90
C PRO A 419 -35.01 1.86 -11.53
N SER A 420 -35.09 2.81 -12.47
CA SER A 420 -34.55 4.17 -12.37
C SER A 420 -35.14 5.04 -11.24
N THR A 421 -35.90 4.46 -10.31
CA THR A 421 -36.68 5.12 -9.26
C THR A 421 -36.23 4.81 -7.84
N GLN A 422 -35.23 3.95 -7.62
CA GLN A 422 -34.69 3.71 -6.26
C GLN A 422 -33.60 4.72 -5.90
N THR A 423 -33.92 5.64 -4.98
CA THR A 423 -32.95 6.50 -4.30
C THR A 423 -32.49 5.83 -3.02
N GLY A 424 -31.25 5.33 -3.01
CA GLY A 424 -30.62 4.72 -1.83
C GLY A 424 -31.08 3.30 -1.53
N ILE A 425 -30.20 2.51 -0.92
CA ILE A 425 -30.56 1.24 -0.28
C ILE A 425 -31.12 1.61 1.10
N PRO A 426 -32.27 1.06 1.55
CA PRO A 426 -32.66 1.18 2.95
C PRO A 426 -31.46 0.76 3.81
N PRO A 427 -31.07 1.48 4.87
CA PRO A 427 -29.87 1.15 5.63
C PRO A 427 -30.00 -0.28 6.19
N THR A 428 -29.43 -1.23 5.47
CA THR A 428 -29.22 -2.59 5.95
C THR A 428 -27.96 -2.54 6.79
N LEU A 429 -28.03 -3.11 7.98
CA LEU A 429 -26.84 -3.30 8.83
C LEU A 429 -25.88 -4.35 8.23
N ASP A 430 -26.31 -5.03 7.18
CA ASP A 430 -25.62 -6.12 6.50
C ASP A 430 -25.11 -5.71 5.11
N GLN A 431 -24.01 -6.34 4.69
CA GLN A 431 -23.37 -6.11 3.39
C GLN A 431 -24.10 -6.86 2.27
N ASP A 432 -24.78 -6.13 1.39
CA ASP A 432 -25.31 -6.63 0.11
C ASP A 432 -24.41 -6.16 -1.04
N TRP A 433 -23.40 -6.96 -1.40
CA TRP A 433 -22.42 -6.59 -2.42
C TRP A 433 -23.05 -6.29 -3.79
N PRO A 434 -23.95 -7.12 -4.35
CA PRO A 434 -24.66 -6.78 -5.59
C PRO A 434 -25.37 -5.42 -5.54
N ALA A 435 -26.11 -5.12 -4.47
CA ALA A 435 -26.81 -3.84 -4.33
C ALA A 435 -25.83 -2.67 -4.16
N MET A 436 -24.78 -2.85 -3.35
CA MET A 436 -23.74 -1.84 -3.13
C MET A 436 -22.95 -1.52 -4.41
N ILE A 437 -22.65 -2.53 -5.25
CA ILE A 437 -21.99 -2.34 -6.55
C ILE A 437 -22.92 -1.58 -7.50
N ALA A 438 -24.20 -1.94 -7.57
CA ALA A 438 -25.18 -1.24 -8.40
C ALA A 438 -25.34 0.23 -7.98
N LEU A 439 -25.43 0.49 -6.67
CA LEU A 439 -25.47 1.83 -6.10
C LEU A 439 -24.21 2.61 -6.45
N ALA A 440 -23.02 2.03 -6.25
CA ALA A 440 -21.75 2.66 -6.58
C ALA A 440 -21.72 3.09 -8.05
N ARG A 441 -22.04 2.18 -8.98
CA ARG A 441 -22.05 2.44 -10.41
C ARG A 441 -22.98 3.60 -10.78
N GLN A 442 -24.22 3.55 -10.29
CA GLN A 442 -25.22 4.60 -10.58
C GLN A 442 -24.79 5.95 -10.02
N THR A 443 -24.32 5.98 -8.77
CA THR A 443 -23.90 7.22 -8.10
C THR A 443 -22.67 7.82 -8.78
N ILE A 444 -21.68 7.02 -9.17
CA ILE A 444 -20.48 7.50 -9.89
C ILE A 444 -20.89 8.20 -11.19
N ILE A 445 -21.66 7.52 -12.06
CA ILE A 445 -22.05 8.06 -13.37
C ILE A 445 -22.84 9.36 -13.19
N LYS A 446 -23.80 9.37 -12.25
CA LYS A 446 -24.60 10.56 -11.94
C LYS A 446 -23.74 11.71 -11.43
N THR A 447 -22.80 11.44 -10.53
CA THR A 447 -21.91 12.45 -9.94
C THR A 447 -20.96 13.04 -10.97
N ILE A 448 -20.37 12.20 -11.84
CA ILE A 448 -19.52 12.67 -12.95
C ILE A 448 -20.34 13.58 -13.86
N HIS A 449 -21.53 13.13 -14.30
CA HIS A 449 -22.40 13.94 -15.15
C HIS A 449 -22.77 15.28 -14.51
N HIS A 450 -23.18 15.27 -13.24
CA HIS A 450 -23.58 16.50 -12.55
C HIS A 450 -22.44 17.51 -12.41
N ARG A 451 -21.22 17.04 -12.12
CA ARG A 451 -20.07 17.92 -11.79
C ARG A 451 -19.21 18.29 -13.00
N THR A 452 -19.27 17.53 -14.08
CA THR A 452 -18.43 17.74 -15.28
C THR A 452 -19.23 17.99 -16.55
N GLY A 453 -20.53 17.71 -16.54
CA GLY A 453 -21.42 17.82 -17.71
C GLY A 453 -21.40 16.61 -18.65
N VAL A 454 -20.41 15.70 -18.56
CA VAL A 454 -20.34 14.52 -19.44
C VAL A 454 -21.11 13.33 -18.88
N ASP A 455 -22.03 12.78 -19.67
CA ASP A 455 -22.64 11.49 -19.38
C ASP A 455 -21.77 10.36 -19.93
N LEU A 456 -21.19 9.57 -19.02
CA LEU A 456 -20.36 8.41 -19.39
C LEU A 456 -21.18 7.19 -19.78
N HIS A 457 -22.44 7.07 -19.34
CA HIS A 457 -23.24 5.87 -19.55
C HIS A 457 -23.32 5.42 -21.02
N PRO A 458 -23.62 6.28 -22.01
CA PRO A 458 -23.70 5.85 -23.40
C PRO A 458 -22.33 5.52 -24.03
N LEU A 459 -21.23 5.90 -23.37
CA LEU A 459 -19.87 5.74 -23.91
C LEU A 459 -19.24 4.41 -23.48
N ILE A 460 -19.73 3.79 -22.41
CA ILE A 460 -19.20 2.53 -21.87
C ILE A 460 -19.59 1.38 -22.80
N ILE A 461 -18.61 0.81 -23.49
CA ILE A 461 -18.80 -0.35 -24.38
C ILE A 461 -18.41 -1.68 -23.73
N HIS A 462 -17.59 -1.62 -22.68
CA HIS A 462 -17.23 -2.79 -21.87
C HIS A 462 -17.02 -2.36 -20.42
N GLU A 463 -17.44 -3.22 -19.50
CA GLU A 463 -17.30 -3.02 -18.07
C GLU A 463 -16.85 -4.32 -17.41
N GLN A 464 -15.79 -4.22 -16.61
CA GLN A 464 -15.39 -5.23 -15.63
C GLN A 464 -15.32 -4.55 -14.26
N SER A 465 -15.49 -5.32 -13.18
CA SER A 465 -15.36 -4.80 -11.82
C SER A 465 -14.60 -5.76 -10.90
N ASN A 466 -14.00 -5.19 -9.86
CA ASN A 466 -13.49 -5.90 -8.69
C ASN A 466 -14.19 -5.36 -7.44
N ASP A 467 -14.62 -6.24 -6.57
CA ASP A 467 -15.20 -5.96 -5.24
C ASP A 467 -14.41 -6.68 -4.13
N PRO A 468 -14.72 -6.46 -2.85
CA PRO A 468 -13.96 -7.06 -1.75
C PRO A 468 -13.94 -8.60 -1.74
N VAL A 469 -14.97 -9.26 -2.29
CA VAL A 469 -14.99 -10.72 -2.46
C VAL A 469 -13.99 -11.15 -3.52
N THR A 470 -13.98 -10.47 -4.67
CA THR A 470 -12.99 -10.73 -5.74
C THR A 470 -11.56 -10.42 -5.30
N TRP A 471 -11.34 -9.33 -4.55
CA TRP A 471 -10.03 -8.97 -4.00
C TRP A 471 -9.48 -10.07 -3.07
N ARG A 472 -10.34 -10.61 -2.21
CA ARG A 472 -10.01 -11.74 -1.34
C ARG A 472 -9.64 -12.98 -2.15
N SER A 473 -10.50 -13.38 -3.09
CA SER A 473 -10.31 -14.63 -3.82
C SER A 473 -9.15 -14.57 -4.81
N ALA A 474 -8.92 -13.44 -5.48
CA ALA A 474 -7.85 -13.28 -6.48
C ALA A 474 -6.45 -13.15 -5.83
N PHE A 475 -6.34 -12.51 -4.67
CA PHE A 475 -5.04 -12.17 -4.07
C PHE A 475 -4.83 -12.67 -2.64
N ASN A 476 -5.73 -13.51 -2.13
CA ASN A 476 -5.70 -14.06 -0.77
C ASN A 476 -5.66 -12.97 0.32
N LEU A 477 -6.41 -11.88 0.11
CA LEU A 477 -6.42 -10.75 1.04
C LEU A 477 -7.38 -11.02 2.19
N ASP A 478 -6.88 -10.93 3.42
CA ASP A 478 -7.72 -11.01 4.62
C ASP A 478 -8.81 -9.93 4.58
N LYS A 479 -10.05 -10.32 4.89
CA LYS A 479 -11.26 -9.47 4.84
C LYS A 479 -11.48 -8.77 3.48
N GLY A 480 -10.81 -9.21 2.41
CA GLY A 480 -10.80 -8.51 1.12
C GLY A 480 -10.16 -7.12 1.19
N ALA A 481 -9.39 -6.81 2.24
CA ALA A 481 -8.81 -5.49 2.47
C ALA A 481 -7.67 -5.19 1.49
N ILE A 482 -7.82 -4.18 0.65
CA ILE A 482 -6.86 -3.88 -0.42
C ILE A 482 -5.55 -3.25 0.07
N LEU A 483 -5.44 -2.89 1.35
CA LEU A 483 -4.21 -2.39 1.98
C LEU A 483 -3.75 -3.25 3.19
N GLY A 484 -4.41 -4.38 3.44
CA GLY A 484 -4.08 -5.32 4.52
C GLY A 484 -4.54 -4.83 5.90
N LEU A 485 -3.71 -5.05 6.93
CA LEU A 485 -3.99 -4.56 8.29
C LEU A 485 -4.09 -3.03 8.32
N SER A 486 -5.01 -2.49 9.13
CA SER A 486 -5.21 -1.04 9.28
C SER A 486 -3.92 -0.32 9.68
N HIS A 487 -3.81 0.96 9.33
CA HIS A 487 -2.62 1.78 9.58
C HIS A 487 -2.73 2.66 10.84
N SER A 488 -3.55 2.23 11.81
CA SER A 488 -3.65 2.87 13.13
C SER A 488 -2.32 2.80 13.89
N PHE A 489 -2.15 3.66 14.90
CA PHE A 489 -0.93 3.72 15.72
C PHE A 489 -0.49 2.34 16.25
N PHE A 490 -1.45 1.47 16.61
CA PHE A 490 -1.19 0.12 17.12
C PHE A 490 -0.93 -0.95 16.05
N ASN A 491 -0.90 -0.58 14.76
CA ASN A 491 -0.61 -1.48 13.64
C ASN A 491 0.49 -0.94 12.69
N VAL A 492 1.21 0.10 13.12
CA VAL A 492 2.39 0.65 12.42
C VAL A 492 3.66 0.47 13.27
N LEU A 493 4.81 0.76 12.66
CA LEU A 493 6.13 0.70 13.33
C LEU A 493 6.37 -0.67 14.00
N CYS A 494 6.69 -0.69 15.30
CA CYS A 494 7.02 -1.91 16.04
C CYS A 494 5.80 -2.80 16.33
N PHE A 495 4.58 -2.26 16.22
CA PHE A 495 3.35 -3.02 16.43
C PHE A 495 2.88 -3.74 15.16
N ARG A 496 3.42 -3.34 13.99
CA ARG A 496 3.21 -4.06 12.74
C ARG A 496 3.92 -5.42 12.77
N PRO A 497 3.34 -6.48 12.21
CA PRO A 497 3.99 -7.78 12.15
C PRO A 497 5.38 -7.71 11.51
N SER A 498 6.35 -8.42 12.10
CA SER A 498 7.75 -8.40 11.69
C SER A 498 7.97 -9.16 10.38
N THR A 499 9.05 -8.79 9.67
CA THR A 499 9.52 -9.50 8.47
C THR A 499 10.03 -10.90 8.76
N ARG A 500 10.49 -11.21 9.98
CA ARG A 500 10.72 -12.59 10.42
C ARG A 500 9.44 -13.17 10.99
N ALA A 501 9.07 -14.37 10.53
CA ALA A 501 7.87 -15.04 11.02
C ALA A 501 8.02 -15.40 12.50
N ARG A 502 6.99 -15.10 13.29
CA ARG A 502 6.89 -15.50 14.70
C ARG A 502 6.42 -16.94 14.85
N ARG A 503 6.94 -17.63 15.86
CA ARG A 503 6.49 -18.94 16.34
C ARG A 503 5.63 -18.75 17.59
N ALA A 504 4.48 -19.42 17.68
CA ALA A 504 3.69 -19.42 18.92
C ALA A 504 4.21 -20.47 19.92
N GLY A 505 4.12 -20.14 21.21
CA GLY A 505 4.31 -21.09 22.32
C GLY A 505 3.50 -20.64 23.54
N PRO A 506 3.00 -21.58 24.37
CA PRO A 506 2.07 -21.29 25.47
C PRO A 506 2.63 -20.45 26.62
N LEU A 507 3.93 -20.13 26.63
CA LEU A 507 4.62 -19.41 27.71
C LEU A 507 5.51 -18.24 27.23
N ASP A 508 5.48 -17.85 25.96
CA ASP A 508 6.54 -16.98 25.42
C ASP A 508 5.97 -15.75 24.66
N PRO A 509 5.62 -14.65 25.37
CA PRO A 509 5.06 -13.47 24.73
C PRO A 509 6.10 -12.62 23.97
N LEU A 510 7.39 -12.95 24.01
CA LEU A 510 8.45 -12.12 23.41
C LEU A 510 9.61 -13.00 22.86
N LEU A 511 9.74 -13.07 21.52
CA LEU A 511 11.02 -13.16 20.76
C LEU A 511 11.43 -14.47 20.04
N LYS A 512 10.63 -15.54 19.92
CA LYS A 512 11.03 -16.70 19.08
C LYS A 512 10.52 -16.60 17.64
N TYR A 513 11.46 -16.57 16.69
CA TYR A 513 11.19 -16.61 15.26
C TYR A 513 11.17 -18.05 14.74
N LEU A 514 10.35 -18.30 13.72
CA LEU A 514 10.39 -19.52 12.91
C LEU A 514 11.53 -19.36 11.91
N SER A 515 12.61 -20.10 12.11
CA SER A 515 13.83 -19.97 11.31
C SER A 515 13.57 -20.34 9.85
N GLY A 516 14.17 -19.58 8.92
CA GLY A 516 13.99 -19.83 7.48
C GLY A 516 12.64 -19.38 6.91
N LEU A 517 11.75 -18.73 7.68
CA LEU A 517 10.50 -18.15 7.16
C LEU A 517 10.45 -16.63 7.35
N TYR A 518 10.23 -15.94 6.23
CA TYR A 518 10.15 -14.48 6.17
C TYR A 518 8.83 -14.04 5.56
N MET A 519 8.38 -12.85 5.94
CA MET A 519 7.17 -12.19 5.46
C MET A 519 7.57 -10.92 4.72
N VAL A 520 7.02 -10.73 3.54
CA VAL A 520 7.19 -9.51 2.72
C VAL A 520 5.84 -9.10 2.15
N GLY A 521 5.73 -7.84 1.70
CA GLY A 521 4.50 -7.31 1.12
C GLY A 521 3.75 -6.36 2.05
N ALA A 522 2.58 -5.91 1.59
CA ALA A 522 1.85 -4.81 2.22
C ALA A 522 1.36 -5.13 3.65
N SER A 523 1.11 -6.39 3.97
CA SER A 523 0.60 -6.87 5.27
C SER A 523 1.70 -7.02 6.33
N ALA A 524 2.97 -6.95 5.94
CA ALA A 524 4.14 -7.02 6.82
C ALA A 524 4.80 -5.64 6.99
N HIS A 525 5.77 -5.55 7.88
CA HIS A 525 6.66 -4.38 7.97
C HIS A 525 7.48 -4.24 6.66
N PRO A 526 7.70 -3.01 6.12
CA PRO A 526 7.39 -1.70 6.70
C PRO A 526 5.95 -1.21 6.51
N GLY A 527 5.22 -1.66 5.49
CA GLY A 527 3.83 -1.27 5.29
C GLY A 527 3.31 -1.37 3.86
N THR A 528 2.20 -0.69 3.61
CA THR A 528 1.51 -0.64 2.32
C THR A 528 2.08 0.43 1.40
N GLY A 529 1.75 0.35 0.11
CA GLY A 529 2.25 1.21 -0.95
C GLY A 529 3.43 0.58 -1.69
N VAL A 530 3.43 0.65 -3.02
CA VAL A 530 4.45 0.01 -3.86
C VAL A 530 5.89 0.39 -3.47
N PRO A 531 6.24 1.67 -3.24
CA PRO A 531 7.60 2.05 -2.86
C PRO A 531 8.04 1.43 -1.53
N ILE A 532 7.11 1.36 -0.58
CA ILE A 532 7.33 0.79 0.76
C ILE A 532 7.48 -0.73 0.69
N VAL A 533 6.71 -1.38 -0.18
CA VAL A 533 6.81 -2.83 -0.43
C VAL A 533 8.15 -3.17 -1.10
N LEU A 534 8.66 -2.34 -2.03
CA LEU A 534 9.99 -2.51 -2.62
C LEU A 534 11.10 -2.38 -1.57
N ALA A 535 11.00 -1.37 -0.68
CA ALA A 535 11.91 -1.23 0.45
C ALA A 535 11.83 -2.44 1.41
N GLY A 536 10.62 -2.96 1.65
CA GLY A 536 10.40 -4.21 2.40
C GLY A 536 11.10 -5.41 1.77
N GLY A 537 11.07 -5.53 0.43
CA GLY A 537 11.79 -6.58 -0.29
C GLY A 537 13.32 -6.50 -0.11
N LYS A 538 13.88 -5.29 -0.09
CA LYS A 538 15.29 -5.07 0.27
C LYS A 538 15.60 -5.53 1.70
N LEU A 539 14.80 -5.09 2.66
CA LEU A 539 14.98 -5.44 4.08
C LEU A 539 14.92 -6.96 4.30
N VAL A 540 13.98 -7.65 3.64
CA VAL A 540 13.85 -9.11 3.74
C VAL A 540 15.04 -9.81 3.09
N ALA A 541 15.45 -9.41 1.88
CA ALA A 541 16.61 -10.00 1.22
C ALA A 541 17.90 -9.85 2.05
N GLU A 542 18.11 -8.70 2.67
CA GLU A 542 19.26 -8.46 3.56
C GLU A 542 19.20 -9.31 4.84
N GLN A 543 18.01 -9.48 5.44
CA GLN A 543 17.83 -10.37 6.59
C GLN A 543 18.08 -11.82 6.24
N VAL A 544 17.57 -12.29 5.10
CA VAL A 544 17.81 -13.64 4.59
C VAL A 544 19.31 -13.86 4.37
N CYS A 545 19.99 -12.94 3.69
CA CYS A 545 21.44 -13.03 3.45
C CYS A 545 22.21 -13.08 4.77
N GLY A 546 21.89 -12.19 5.73
CA GLY A 546 22.52 -12.16 7.05
C GLY A 546 22.33 -13.44 7.85
N ASP A 547 21.10 -13.94 7.96
CA ASP A 547 20.77 -15.17 8.69
C ASP A 547 21.39 -16.42 8.02
N MET A 548 21.62 -16.35 6.70
CA MET A 548 22.24 -17.41 5.92
C MET A 548 23.76 -17.27 5.77
N GLY A 549 24.38 -16.20 6.27
CA GLY A 549 25.81 -15.95 6.09
C GLY A 549 26.22 -15.74 4.62
N VAL A 550 25.32 -15.22 3.79
CA VAL A 550 25.56 -14.87 2.38
C VAL A 550 25.86 -13.37 2.29
N ARG A 551 26.83 -12.98 1.45
CA ARG A 551 27.18 -11.57 1.22
C ARG A 551 26.04 -10.85 0.50
N VAL A 552 25.72 -9.63 0.92
CA VAL A 552 24.77 -8.75 0.22
C VAL A 552 25.49 -7.99 -0.91
N PRO A 553 25.19 -8.24 -2.20
CA PRO A 553 25.95 -7.68 -3.32
C PRO A 553 25.84 -6.16 -3.47
N TRP A 554 24.70 -5.56 -3.11
CA TRP A 554 24.42 -4.13 -3.27
C TRP A 554 24.81 -3.28 -2.07
N VAL A 555 25.25 -3.89 -0.97
CA VAL A 555 25.83 -3.15 0.14
C VAL A 555 27.31 -2.97 -0.16
N VAL A 556 27.70 -1.73 -0.47
CA VAL A 556 29.11 -1.37 -0.57
C VAL A 556 29.70 -1.51 0.83
N GLU A 557 30.66 -2.43 1.01
CA GLU A 557 31.49 -2.40 2.21
C GLU A 557 32.25 -1.08 2.18
N GLU A 558 31.91 -0.15 3.08
CA GLU A 558 32.81 0.96 3.40
C GLU A 558 34.10 0.34 3.95
N GLY A 559 35.05 0.13 3.06
CA GLY A 559 36.37 -0.36 3.41
C GLY A 559 36.99 0.55 4.46
N ARG A 560 37.62 -0.06 5.45
CA ARG A 560 38.68 0.54 6.25
C ARG A 560 39.68 1.26 5.32
N GLY A 561 39.51 2.56 5.09
CA GLY A 561 40.33 3.34 4.18
C GLY A 561 40.04 4.83 4.30
N LYS A 562 41.06 5.59 4.71
CA LYS A 562 41.07 7.04 4.95
C LYS A 562 40.34 7.86 3.87
N GLY A 563 39.48 8.80 4.30
CA GLY A 563 38.95 9.86 3.43
C GLY A 563 37.76 10.61 4.03
N LYS A 564 37.91 11.26 5.19
CA LYS A 564 36.97 12.30 5.60
C LYS A 564 37.24 13.52 4.71
N GLU A 565 36.40 13.77 3.70
CA GLU A 565 36.31 15.11 3.15
C GLU A 565 35.71 16.04 4.22
N GLU A 566 36.49 17.05 4.60
CA GLU A 566 36.07 18.10 5.53
C GLU A 566 34.98 18.95 4.89
N VAL A 567 33.75 18.84 5.41
CA VAL A 567 32.68 19.78 5.13
C VAL A 567 33.12 21.19 5.56
N LYS A 568 33.15 22.12 4.60
CA LYS A 568 33.56 23.51 4.80
C LYS A 568 32.71 24.19 5.88
N LYS A 569 33.35 25.08 6.65
CA LYS A 569 32.79 25.76 7.82
C LYS A 569 31.51 26.56 7.55
N LEU A 570 31.23 26.90 6.29
CA LEU A 570 30.04 27.64 5.87
C LEU A 570 28.76 26.77 5.70
N ASP A 571 28.89 25.45 5.53
CA ASP A 571 27.74 24.54 5.34
C ASP A 571 27.26 23.89 6.65
N ARG A 572 27.76 24.37 7.80
CA ARG A 572 27.30 23.91 9.11
C ARG A 572 26.04 24.70 9.49
N MET A 573 24.89 24.05 9.45
CA MET A 573 23.72 24.53 10.20
C MET A 573 24.10 24.63 11.70
N GLU A 574 23.98 25.82 12.27
CA GLU A 574 24.09 26.01 13.71
C GLU A 574 23.00 25.19 14.41
N LYS A 575 23.43 24.28 15.29
CA LYS A 575 22.51 23.46 16.09
C LYS A 575 21.83 24.35 17.14
N PRO A 576 20.52 24.19 17.41
CA PRO A 576 19.88 24.89 18.50
C PRO A 576 20.57 24.55 19.82
N GLU A 577 20.73 25.57 20.66
CA GLU A 577 21.44 25.52 21.93
C GLU A 577 20.94 24.44 22.90
N THR A 578 21.82 24.12 23.84
CA THR A 578 21.73 23.11 24.92
C THR A 578 20.39 23.07 25.67
N TRP A 579 19.60 24.15 25.69
CA TRP A 579 18.29 24.18 26.35
C TRP A 579 17.25 23.27 25.68
N VAL A 580 17.27 23.09 24.35
CA VAL A 580 16.33 22.19 23.64
C VAL A 580 16.57 20.72 24.01
N LYS A 581 17.83 20.35 24.29
CA LYS A 581 18.17 19.02 24.81
C LYS A 581 17.64 18.80 26.22
N TRP A 582 17.73 19.80 27.10
CA TRP A 582 17.20 19.72 28.46
C TRP A 582 15.66 19.71 28.48
N VAL A 583 15.01 20.49 27.61
CA VAL A 583 13.56 20.43 27.40
C VAL A 583 13.16 19.06 26.85
N GLY A 584 13.89 18.50 25.89
CA GLY A 584 13.67 17.14 25.39
C GLY A 584 13.82 16.06 26.47
N ILE A 585 14.78 16.21 27.38
CA ILE A 585 14.96 15.30 28.53
C ILE A 585 13.82 15.44 29.55
N LEU A 586 13.38 16.66 29.85
CA LEU A 586 12.25 16.92 30.76
C LEU A 586 10.91 16.44 30.17
N ILE A 587 10.71 16.64 28.87
CA ILE A 587 9.56 16.10 28.14
C ILE A 587 9.62 14.57 28.10
N ALA A 588 10.78 13.95 27.91
CA ALA A 588 10.92 12.49 27.98
C ALA A 588 10.63 11.96 29.40
N LEU A 589 11.09 12.65 30.44
CA LEU A 589 10.83 12.28 31.84
C LEU A 589 9.36 12.46 32.24
N GLY A 590 8.61 13.38 31.61
CA GLY A 590 7.17 13.56 31.82
C GLY A 590 6.29 12.68 30.93
N MET A 591 6.64 12.51 29.64
CA MET A 591 5.88 11.71 28.69
C MET A 591 6.04 10.22 28.90
N VAL A 592 7.20 9.71 29.34
CA VAL A 592 7.38 8.27 29.54
C VAL A 592 6.44 7.72 30.63
N PRO A 593 6.32 8.33 31.82
CA PRO A 593 5.32 7.94 32.82
C PRO A 593 3.88 8.18 32.35
N TRP A 594 3.62 9.23 31.56
CA TRP A 594 2.28 9.53 31.05
C TRP A 594 1.82 8.54 29.97
N ILE A 595 2.71 8.16 29.05
CA ILE A 595 2.50 7.12 28.04
C ILE A 595 2.38 5.75 28.71
N LEU A 596 3.23 5.41 29.67
CA LEU A 596 3.10 4.19 30.47
C LEU A 596 1.78 4.17 31.26
N GLY A 597 1.38 5.30 31.84
CA GLY A 597 0.11 5.47 32.54
C GLY A 597 -1.08 5.26 31.61
N TRP A 598 -1.06 5.85 30.40
CA TRP A 598 -2.09 5.65 29.39
C TRP A 598 -2.12 4.21 28.86
N VAL A 599 -0.96 3.58 28.64
CA VAL A 599 -0.86 2.17 28.25
C VAL A 599 -1.45 1.27 29.35
N VAL A 600 -1.18 1.56 30.62
CA VAL A 600 -1.76 0.83 31.76
C VAL A 600 -3.27 1.08 31.87
N VAL A 601 -3.75 2.32 31.71
CA VAL A 601 -5.18 2.65 31.75
C VAL A 601 -5.93 1.99 30.58
N LEU A 602 -5.38 2.01 29.37
CA LEU A 602 -5.97 1.35 28.20
C LEU A 602 -5.89 -0.18 28.30
N PHE A 603 -4.81 -0.73 28.86
CA PHE A 603 -4.70 -2.16 29.15
C PHE A 603 -5.73 -2.59 30.20
N LEU A 604 -5.89 -1.82 31.29
CA LEU A 604 -6.90 -2.07 32.32
C LEU A 604 -8.33 -1.87 31.79
N ALA A 605 -8.59 -0.88 30.94
CA ALA A 605 -9.87 -0.70 30.28
C ALA A 605 -10.21 -1.88 29.35
N LYS A 606 -9.20 -2.44 28.67
CA LYS A 606 -9.35 -3.61 27.80
C LYS A 606 -9.48 -4.93 28.59
N VAL A 607 -8.85 -5.03 29.76
CA VAL A 607 -9.05 -6.14 30.70
C VAL A 607 -10.45 -6.04 31.35
N ALA A 608 -10.92 -4.84 31.66
CA ALA A 608 -12.26 -4.59 32.19
C ALA A 608 -13.38 -4.82 31.15
N SER A 609 -13.13 -4.55 29.86
CA SER A 609 -14.06 -4.89 28.78
C SER A 609 -14.08 -6.38 28.44
N VAL A 610 -13.20 -7.18 29.06
CA VAL A 610 -13.07 -8.64 28.88
C VAL A 610 -13.45 -9.39 30.19
N GLY A 611 -14.05 -8.71 31.17
CA GLY A 611 -14.42 -9.31 32.45
C GLY A 611 -15.78 -10.02 32.45
N TRP A 612 -15.72 -11.35 32.52
CA TRP A 612 -16.77 -12.34 32.89
C TRP A 612 -17.81 -12.74 31.84
#